data_AF-A0A1Z4UYC5-F1
#
_entry.id   AF-A0A1Z4UYC5-F1
#
_cell.length_a   1.000
_cell.length_b   1.000
_cell.length_c   1.000
_cell.angle_alpha   90.00
_cell.angle_beta   90.00
_cell.angle_gamma   90.00
#
_symmetry.space_group_name_H-M   'P 1'
#
loop_
_entity.id
_entity.type
_entity.pdbx_description
1 polymer ?
#
loop_
_entity_poly.entity_id
_entity_poly.type
_entity_poly.pdbx_seq_one_letter_code
_entity_poly.pdbx_strand_id
1 'polypeptide(L)' 'MTFSPPLISQSDPPLPPWENLPTMYDLPNENPEEKGLPDEFHFLQPLLLYLTFQPLNWG' A
#
# COMPACT_ATOMS: atom_id res chain seq x y z
N MET A 1 2.80 45.31 -5.28
CA MET A 1 2.93 44.97 -3.85
C MET A 1 2.16 43.68 -3.65
N THR A 2 2.84 42.54 -3.60
CA THR A 2 2.22 41.22 -3.42
C THR A 2 1.99 41.01 -1.92
N PHE A 3 0.73 40.97 -1.51
CA PHE A 3 0.36 40.69 -0.12
C PHE A 3 0.42 39.18 0.09
N SER A 4 1.40 38.70 0.85
CA SER A 4 1.39 37.31 1.33
C SER A 4 0.38 37.22 2.47
N PRO A 5 -0.61 36.30 2.43
CA PRO A 5 -1.50 36.11 3.55
C PRO A 5 -0.71 35.69 4.80
N PRO A 6 -1.18 36.04 6.01
CA PRO A 6 -0.53 35.61 7.24
C PRO A 6 -0.49 34.09 7.28
N LEU A 7 0.67 33.52 7.60
CA LEU A 7 0.83 32.09 7.84
C LEU A 7 -0.03 31.73 9.05
N ILE A 8 -1.19 31.13 8.81
CA ILE A 8 -2.01 30.53 9.86
C ILE A 8 -1.21 29.33 10.38
N SER A 9 -0.73 29.41 11.61
CA SER A 9 -0.07 28.29 12.27
C SER A 9 -1.13 27.21 12.54
N GLN A 10 -0.90 26.01 12.01
CA GLN A 10 -1.78 24.87 12.25
C GLN A 10 -1.71 24.50 13.74
N SER A 11 -2.79 24.76 14.49
CA SER A 11 -2.86 24.46 15.92
C SER A 11 -2.83 22.96 16.19
N ASP A 12 -3.41 22.18 15.28
CA ASP A 12 -3.60 20.73 15.41
C ASP A 12 -3.11 20.04 14.13
N PRO A 13 -1.82 19.65 14.06
CA PRO A 13 -1.30 18.85 12.96
C PRO A 13 -2.08 17.52 12.88
N PRO A 14 -2.38 16.99 11.68
CA PRO A 14 -3.02 15.69 11.58
C PRO A 14 -2.10 14.64 12.22
N LEU A 15 -2.69 13.68 12.95
CA LEU A 15 -1.92 12.53 13.40
C LEU A 15 -1.38 11.78 12.18
N PRO A 16 -0.23 11.12 12.30
CA PRO A 16 0.34 10.41 11.19
C PRO A 16 -0.65 9.34 10.64
N PRO A 17 -0.56 9.01 9.34
CA PRO A 17 -1.57 8.20 8.67
C PRO A 17 -1.79 6.82 9.31
N TRP A 18 -0.75 6.22 9.91
CA TRP A 18 -0.84 4.91 10.56
C TRP A 18 -1.59 4.93 11.91
N GLU A 19 -1.78 6.11 12.50
CA GLU A 19 -2.58 6.28 13.73
C GLU A 19 -4.06 6.54 13.43
N ASN A 20 -4.37 7.10 12.25
CA ASN A 20 -5.70 7.60 11.91
C ASN A 20 -6.39 6.91 10.72
N LEU A 21 -5.65 6.25 9.84
CA LEU A 21 -6.21 5.53 8.70
C LEU A 21 -6.19 4.03 8.98
N PRO A 22 -7.24 3.29 8.57
CA PRO A 22 -7.17 1.84 8.56
C PRO A 22 -6.00 1.41 7.66
N THR A 23 -5.27 0.38 8.07
CA THR A 23 -4.38 -0.27 7.12
C THR A 23 -5.25 -0.92 6.05
N MET A 24 -4.72 -1.14 4.85
CA MET A 24 -5.44 -1.85 3.79
C MET A 24 -6.01 -3.20 4.27
N TYR A 25 -5.43 -3.80 5.32
CA TYR A 25 -5.87 -5.05 5.93
C TYR A 25 -7.02 -4.89 6.94
N ASP A 26 -7.27 -3.68 7.45
CA ASP A 26 -8.37 -3.39 8.39
C ASP A 26 -9.67 -3.02 7.66
N LEU A 27 -9.63 -2.91 6.34
CA LEU A 27 -10.83 -2.65 5.55
C LEU A 27 -11.69 -3.93 5.54
N PRO A 28 -12.97 -3.86 5.94
CA PRO A 28 -13.88 -4.97 5.73
C PRO A 28 -13.94 -5.26 4.23
N ASN A 29 -14.01 -6.54 3.86
CA ASN A 29 -14.29 -6.90 2.48
C ASN A 29 -15.56 -6.17 2.04
N GLU A 30 -15.52 -5.48 0.90
CA GLU A 30 -16.63 -4.63 0.42
C GLU A 30 -17.92 -5.45 0.30
N ASN A 31 -17.78 -6.75 0.00
CA ASN A 31 -18.85 -7.72 0.09
C ASN A 31 -18.37 -9.06 0.70
N PRO A 32 -18.77 -9.41 1.93
CA PRO A 32 -18.34 -10.65 2.59
C PRO A 32 -18.83 -11.94 1.88
N GLU A 33 -19.83 -11.84 1.00
CA GLU A 33 -20.30 -12.95 0.17
C GLU A 33 -19.54 -13.06 -1.17
N GLU A 34 -18.76 -12.04 -1.53
CA GLU A 34 -17.93 -12.08 -2.72
C GLU A 34 -16.79 -13.06 -2.51
N LYS A 35 -16.85 -14.14 -3.28
CA LYS A 35 -15.74 -15.09 -3.35
C LYS A 35 -14.56 -14.32 -3.92
N GLY A 36 -13.46 -14.25 -3.17
CA GLY A 36 -12.24 -13.59 -3.63
C GLY A 36 -11.86 -14.06 -5.03
N LEU A 37 -11.31 -13.14 -5.83
CA LEU A 37 -10.87 -13.43 -7.19
C LEU A 37 -9.95 -14.67 -7.18
N PRO A 38 -10.11 -15.60 -8.16
CA PRO A 38 -9.20 -16.71 -8.29
C PRO A 38 -7.78 -16.18 -8.52
N ASP A 39 -6.80 -16.75 -7.81
CA ASP A 39 -5.39 -16.44 -8.03
C ASP A 39 -4.90 -17.09 -9.34
N GLU A 40 -5.22 -16.47 -10.48
CA GLU A 40 -4.83 -16.94 -11.81
C GLU A 40 -3.30 -16.94 -12.01
N PHE A 41 -2.58 -16.13 -11.23
CA PHE A 41 -1.15 -15.96 -11.34
C PHE A 41 -0.36 -16.93 -10.45
N HIS A 42 -1.03 -17.67 -9.56
CA HIS A 42 -0.41 -18.68 -8.69
C HIS A 42 0.47 -19.65 -9.48
N PHE A 43 -0.01 -20.10 -10.64
CA PHE A 43 0.72 -21.02 -11.51
C PHE A 43 2.00 -20.40 -12.11
N LEU A 44 2.05 -19.08 -12.27
CA LEU A 44 3.20 -18.37 -12.84
C LEU A 44 4.29 -18.10 -11.81
N GLN A 45 3.99 -18.14 -10.51
CA GLN A 45 4.95 -17.80 -9.45
C GLN A 45 6.25 -18.64 -9.52
N PRO A 46 6.22 -19.97 -9.70
CA PRO A 46 7.44 -20.77 -9.83
C PRO A 46 8.24 -20.43 -11.10
N LEU A 47 7.55 -20.14 -12.21
CA LEU A 47 8.18 -19.79 -13.48
C LEU A 47 8.88 -18.43 -13.38
N LEU A 48 8.22 -17.43 -12.80
CA LEU A 48 8.80 -16.11 -12.59
C LEU A 48 10.02 -16.18 -11.67
N LEU A 49 9.94 -16.93 -10.57
CA LEU A 49 11.07 -17.15 -9.68
C LEU A 49 12.24 -17.78 -10.45
N TYR A 50 12.00 -18.84 -11.22
CA TYR A 50 13.05 -19.47 -12.02
C TYR A 50 13.72 -18.52 -13.02
N LEU A 51 12.94 -17.69 -13.72
CA LEU A 51 13.44 -16.80 -14.76
C LEU A 51 14.17 -15.56 -14.21
N THR A 52 13.80 -15.11 -13.01
CA THR A 52 14.24 -13.81 -12.49
C THR A 52 15.16 -13.92 -11.28
N PHE A 53 15.27 -15.09 -10.66
CA PHE A 53 16.10 -15.26 -9.48
C PHE A 53 17.59 -15.18 -9.83
N GLN A 54 18.22 -14.08 -9.41
CA GLN A 54 19.65 -13.84 -9.54
C GLN A 54 20.27 -13.73 -8.14
N PRO A 55 20.65 -14.86 -7.52
CA PRO A 55 21.25 -14.84 -6.20
C PRO A 55 22.64 -14.20 -6.24
N LEU A 56 22.89 -13.27 -5.31
CA LEU A 56 24.10 -12.44 -5.28
C LEU A 56 25.41 -13.25 -5.05
N ASN A 57 25.32 -14.49 -4.55
CA ASN A 57 26.46 -15.27 -4.05
C ASN A 57 26.50 -16.72 -4.62
N TRP A 58 26.28 -16.90 -5.92
CA TRP A 58 26.52 -18.19 -6.59
C TRP A 58 27.89 -18.20 -7.31
N GLY A 59 28.93 -17.86 -6.55
CA GLY A 59 30.34 -17.83 -6.95
C GLY A 59 31.24 -17.58 -5.76
#